data_AF-A0A0P6VX08-F1
#
_entry.id   AF-A0A0P6VX08-F1
#
_cell.length_a   1.000
_cell.length_b   1.000
_cell.length_c   1.000
_cell.angle_alpha   90.00
_cell.angle_beta   90.00
_cell.angle_gamma   90.00
#
_symmetry.space_group_name_H-M   'P 1'
#
loop_
_entity.id
_entity.type
_entity.pdbx_description
1 polymer ?
#
loop_
_entity_poly.entity_id
_entity_poly.type
_entity_poly.pdbx_seq_one_letter_code
_entity_poly.pdbx_strand_id
1 'polypeptide(L)'
;MLIVLLIFTILLSWIGFSIVPLKDHTEKELFISQLESDLYQIQSYSINHQRPLFLTFYPFTNKYVAKTDARQTIVSRELPEGIQINSSNSLEEITFYPDGNTNRFGRVNFKMGDATMYLMFQIGQGRFYVQEY
;
A
#
# COMPACT_ATOMS: atom_id res chain seq x y z
N MET A 1 -14.41 -5.88 -48.19
CA MET A 1 -13.34 -5.98 -47.16
C MET A 1 -13.35 -4.84 -46.13
N LEU A 2 -13.67 -3.59 -46.50
CA LEU A 2 -13.75 -2.46 -45.56
C LEU A 2 -14.77 -2.65 -44.42
N ILE A 3 -15.94 -3.22 -44.70
CA ILE A 3 -16.98 -3.48 -43.69
C ILE A 3 -16.51 -4.48 -42.63
N VAL A 4 -15.76 -5.51 -43.04
CA VAL A 4 -15.21 -6.50 -42.10
C VAL A 4 -14.19 -5.84 -41.19
N LEU A 5 -13.31 -5.00 -41.76
CA LEU A 5 -12.31 -4.26 -40.98
C LEU A 5 -12.98 -3.30 -39.99
N LEU A 6 -14.06 -2.64 -40.38
CA LEU A 6 -14.85 -1.75 -39.52
C LEU A 6 -15.48 -2.50 -38.34
N ILE A 7 -16.06 -3.69 -38.60
CA ILE A 7 -16.65 -4.52 -37.54
C ILE A 7 -15.55 -4.98 -36.58
N PHE A 8 -14.39 -5.39 -37.09
CA PHE A 8 -13.25 -5.77 -36.26
C PHE A 8 -12.73 -4.60 -35.42
N THR A 9 -12.56 -3.41 -35.98
CA THR A 9 -12.07 -2.25 -35.21
C THR A 9 -13.05 -1.82 -34.12
N ILE A 10 -14.37 -1.88 -34.38
CA ILE A 10 -15.39 -1.63 -33.36
C ILE A 10 -15.29 -2.64 -32.21
N LEU A 11 -15.19 -3.94 -32.53
CA LEU A 11 -15.06 -4.99 -31.52
C LEU A 11 -13.77 -4.86 -30.70
N LEU A 12 -12.63 -4.57 -31.33
CA LEU A 12 -11.36 -4.34 -30.62
C LEU A 12 -11.41 -3.09 -29.74
N SER A 13 -12.08 -2.02 -30.17
CA SER A 13 -12.21 -0.79 -29.36
C SER A 13 -12.98 -1.03 -28.05
N TRP A 14 -13.99 -1.91 -28.08
CA TRP A 14 -14.81 -2.23 -26.92
C TRP A 14 -14.02 -3.01 -25.87
N ILE A 15 -13.13 -3.90 -26.31
CA ILE A 15 -12.25 -4.69 -25.44
C ILE A 15 -11.29 -3.78 -24.67
N GLY A 16 -10.71 -2.77 -25.34
CA GLY A 16 -9.83 -1.80 -24.71
C GLY A 16 -10.50 -1.02 -23.57
N PHE A 17 -11.76 -0.62 -23.74
CA PHE A 17 -12.50 0.15 -22.73
C PHE A 17 -12.88 -0.68 -21.50
N SER A 18 -13.07 -2.00 -21.66
CA SER A 18 -13.46 -2.88 -20.55
C SER A 18 -12.29 -3.36 -19.70
N ILE A 19 -11.07 -3.42 -20.24
CA ILE A 19 -9.90 -3.99 -19.53
C ILE A 19 -9.26 -2.99 -18.56
N VAL A 20 -9.26 -1.70 -18.89
CA VAL A 20 -8.64 -0.65 -18.06
C VAL A 20 -9.20 -0.63 -16.63
N PRO A 21 -10.52 -0.53 -16.40
CA PRO A 21 -11.06 -0.52 -15.03
C PRO A 21 -10.86 -1.84 -14.28
N LEU A 22 -10.79 -2.99 -14.98
CA LEU A 22 -10.46 -4.27 -14.35
C LEU A 22 -9.00 -4.32 -13.87
N LYS A 23 -8.08 -3.76 -14.65
CA LYS A 23 -6.66 -3.71 -14.31
C LYS A 23 -6.43 -2.87 -13.06
N ASP A 24 -7.01 -1.68 -13.00
CA ASP A 24 -6.86 -0.76 -11.87
C ASP A 24 -7.43 -1.34 -10.57
N HIS A 25 -8.59 -2.00 -10.64
CA HIS A 25 -9.17 -2.66 -9.47
C HIS A 25 -8.26 -3.79 -8.97
N THR A 26 -7.70 -4.60 -9.88
CA THR A 26 -6.82 -5.71 -9.52
C THR A 26 -5.50 -5.24 -8.90
N GLU A 27 -4.88 -4.20 -9.46
CA GLU A 27 -3.62 -3.64 -8.95
C GLU A 27 -3.79 -3.04 -7.56
N LYS A 28 -4.93 -2.39 -7.31
CA LYS A 28 -5.28 -1.84 -5.99
C LYS A 28 -5.43 -2.94 -4.94
N GLU A 29 -6.22 -3.99 -5.20
CA GLU A 29 -6.42 -5.10 -4.25
C GLU A 29 -5.09 -5.83 -3.96
N LEU A 30 -4.24 -6.01 -4.97
CA LEU A 30 -2.90 -6.56 -4.82
C LEU A 30 -2.03 -5.68 -3.92
N PHE A 31 -2.06 -4.36 -4.12
CA PHE A 31 -1.33 -3.42 -3.28
C PHE A 31 -1.80 -3.46 -1.83
N ILE A 32 -3.11 -3.46 -1.58
CA ILE A 32 -3.67 -3.50 -0.23
C ILE A 32 -3.28 -4.81 0.46
N SER A 33 -3.47 -5.94 -0.21
CA SER A 33 -3.10 -7.26 0.31
C SER A 33 -1.61 -7.36 0.63
N GLN A 34 -0.75 -6.80 -0.23
CA GLN A 34 0.69 -6.74 -0.02
C GLN A 34 1.05 -5.86 1.19
N LEU A 35 0.45 -4.67 1.29
CA LEU A 35 0.66 -3.76 2.40
C LEU A 35 0.26 -4.40 3.74
N GLU A 36 -0.92 -5.03 3.81
CA GLU A 36 -1.37 -5.72 5.02
C GLU A 36 -0.44 -6.87 5.41
N SER A 37 -0.05 -7.71 4.44
CA SER A 37 0.89 -8.81 4.66
C SER A 37 2.22 -8.32 5.22
N ASP A 38 2.75 -7.23 4.67
CA ASP A 38 3.99 -6.61 5.15
C ASP A 38 3.84 -6.05 6.57
N LEU A 39 2.72 -5.40 6.90
CA LEU A 39 2.45 -4.91 8.26
C LEU A 39 2.33 -6.05 9.28
N TYR A 40 1.66 -7.15 8.93
CA TYR A 40 1.61 -8.35 9.78
C TYR A 40 2.99 -8.99 9.95
N GLN A 41 3.80 -9.03 8.89
CA GLN A 41 5.19 -9.50 8.97
C GLN A 41 6.01 -8.63 9.92
N ILE A 42 5.90 -7.30 9.82
CA ILE A 42 6.60 -6.34 10.68
C ILE A 42 6.22 -6.54 12.15
N GLN A 43 4.91 -6.60 12.44
CA GLN A 43 4.41 -6.79 13.81
C GLN A 43 4.84 -8.15 14.38
N SER A 44 4.66 -9.24 13.63
CA SER A 44 5.06 -10.60 14.02
C SER A 44 6.57 -10.70 14.24
N TYR A 45 7.37 -10.08 13.37
CA TYR A 45 8.82 -10.04 13.53
C TYR A 45 9.20 -9.34 14.83
N SER A 46 8.60 -8.18 15.13
CA SER A 46 8.87 -7.41 16.34
C SER A 46 8.59 -8.21 17.62
N ILE A 47 7.44 -8.90 17.64
CA ILE A 47 7.02 -9.77 18.76
C ILE A 47 7.98 -10.97 18.90
N ASN A 48 8.27 -11.67 17.81
CA ASN A 48 9.06 -12.90 17.87
C ASN A 48 10.54 -12.65 18.21
N HIS A 49 11.11 -11.54 17.72
CA HIS A 49 12.53 -11.22 17.93
C HIS A 49 12.75 -10.29 19.14
N GLN A 50 11.69 -9.87 19.81
CA GLN A 50 11.73 -8.94 20.94
C GLN A 50 12.52 -7.66 20.63
N ARG A 51 12.34 -7.13 19.42
CA ARG A 51 13.00 -5.89 18.95
C ARG A 51 12.00 -4.94 18.29
N PRO A 52 12.15 -3.63 18.48
CA PRO A 52 11.30 -2.66 17.79
C PRO A 52 11.61 -2.63 16.29
N LEU A 53 10.56 -2.41 15.48
CA LEU A 53 10.70 -2.11 14.05
C LEU A 53 10.19 -0.71 13.75
N PHE A 54 10.97 0.03 12.97
CA PHE A 54 10.66 1.37 12.49
C PHE A 54 10.20 1.27 11.05
N LEU A 55 8.90 1.48 10.82
CA LEU A 55 8.31 1.58 9.49
C LEU A 55 8.24 3.05 9.09
N THR A 56 9.03 3.41 8.08
CA THR A 56 9.09 4.77 7.54
C THR A 56 8.49 4.81 6.14
N PHE A 57 7.63 5.78 5.88
CA PHE A 57 7.04 6.06 4.58
C PHE A 57 7.81 7.19 3.90
N TYR A 58 8.18 7.00 2.63
CA TYR A 58 8.97 7.96 1.86
C TYR A 58 8.17 8.43 0.64
N PRO A 59 7.37 9.52 0.75
CA PRO A 59 6.55 10.03 -0.34
C PRO A 59 7.33 10.39 -1.60
N PHE A 60 8.49 11.04 -1.45
CA PHE A 60 9.29 11.50 -2.60
C PHE A 60 9.91 10.36 -3.42
N THR A 61 10.23 9.24 -2.78
CA THR A 61 10.78 8.05 -3.45
C THR A 61 9.73 6.95 -3.61
N ASN A 62 8.47 7.26 -3.31
CA ASN A 62 7.31 6.40 -3.40
C ASN A 62 7.51 4.96 -2.88
N LYS A 63 8.01 4.85 -1.64
CA LYS A 63 8.29 3.55 -1.00
C LYS A 63 8.08 3.60 0.50
N TYR A 64 7.99 2.45 1.12
CA TYR A 64 8.09 2.31 2.57
C TYR A 64 9.12 1.26 2.95
N VAL A 65 9.74 1.45 4.10
CA VAL A 65 10.83 0.58 4.59
C VAL A 65 10.66 0.34 6.07
N ALA A 66 10.73 -0.92 6.48
CA ALA A 66 10.77 -1.33 7.87
C ALA A 66 12.17 -1.81 8.27
N LYS A 67 12.74 -1.21 9.31
CA LYS A 67 14.08 -1.56 9.81
C LYS A 67 14.05 -1.86 11.29
N THR A 68 14.99 -2.69 11.74
CA THR A 68 15.26 -2.87 13.17
C THR A 68 16.09 -1.70 13.71
N ASP A 69 16.21 -1.62 15.03
CA ASP A 69 17.16 -0.76 15.75
C ASP A 69 18.62 -0.92 15.28
N ALA A 70 19.02 -2.14 14.89
CA ALA A 70 20.32 -2.45 14.30
C ALA A 70 20.44 -2.06 12.81
N ARG A 71 19.46 -1.32 12.26
CA ARG A 71 19.38 -0.90 10.84
C ARG A 71 19.28 -2.04 9.83
N GLN A 72 18.92 -3.25 10.27
CA GLN A 72 18.60 -4.35 9.37
C GLN A 72 17.26 -4.09 8.72
N THR A 73 17.22 -4.07 7.38
CA THR A 73 15.97 -3.96 6.62
C THR A 73 15.23 -5.30 6.64
N ILE A 74 13.99 -5.28 7.12
CA ILE A 74 13.09 -6.45 7.14
C ILE A 74 12.11 -6.39 5.98
N VAL A 75 11.59 -5.19 5.69
CA VAL A 75 10.72 -4.92 4.55
C VAL A 75 11.22 -3.68 3.82
N SER A 76 11.25 -3.73 2.50
CA SER A 76 11.46 -2.56 1.64
C SER A 76 10.58 -2.73 0.41
N ARG A 77 9.64 -1.82 0.22
CA ARG A 77 8.61 -1.94 -0.81
C ARG A 77 8.49 -0.64 -1.58
N GLU A 78 8.75 -0.73 -2.87
CA GLU A 78 8.42 0.31 -3.83
C GLU A 78 6.94 0.17 -4.18
N LEU A 79 6.24 1.30 -4.26
CA LEU A 79 4.83 1.28 -4.62
C LEU A 79 4.67 1.03 -6.13
N PRO A 80 3.62 0.29 -6.55
CA PRO A 80 3.31 0.11 -7.96
C PRO A 80 3.14 1.44 -8.70
N GLU A 81 3.38 1.41 -10.01
CA GLU A 81 3.06 2.55 -10.87
C GLU A 81 1.57 2.89 -10.75
N GLY A 82 1.27 4.19 -10.54
CA GLY A 82 -0.10 4.67 -10.35
C GLY A 82 -0.53 4.85 -8.90
N ILE A 83 0.17 4.28 -7.92
CA ILE A 83 -0.12 4.48 -6.48
C ILE A 83 0.94 5.39 -5.87
N GLN A 84 0.52 6.46 -5.19
CA GLN A 84 1.43 7.42 -4.57
C GLN A 84 1.14 7.63 -3.10
N ILE A 85 2.18 7.69 -2.27
CA ILE A 85 2.05 8.15 -0.88
C ILE A 85 1.88 9.67 -0.89
N ASN A 86 0.85 10.16 -0.23
CA ASN A 86 0.66 11.60 -0.08
C ASN A 86 1.75 12.21 0.83
N SER A 87 2.34 13.32 0.41
CA SER A 87 3.37 14.03 1.18
C SER A 87 2.81 14.68 2.45
N SER A 88 1.52 15.01 2.50
CA SER A 88 0.87 15.65 3.65
C SER A 88 0.31 14.64 4.67
N ASN A 89 0.98 13.51 4.88
CA ASN A 89 0.49 12.46 5.77
C ASN A 89 0.71 12.80 7.25
N SER A 90 -0.24 12.38 8.10
CA SER A 90 -0.12 12.58 9.55
C SER A 90 0.94 11.69 10.21
N LEU A 91 1.37 10.65 9.50
CA LEU A 91 2.36 9.67 9.96
C LEU A 91 3.41 9.47 8.87
N GLU A 92 4.64 9.92 9.14
CA GLU A 92 5.82 9.64 8.32
C GLU A 92 6.53 8.36 8.79
N GLU A 93 6.47 8.08 10.10
CA GLU A 93 7.07 6.91 10.72
C GLU A 93 6.16 6.35 11.82
N ILE A 94 6.14 5.03 11.94
CA ILE A 94 5.52 4.28 13.02
C ILE A 94 6.46 3.20 13.55
N THR A 95 6.52 3.06 14.86
CA THR A 95 7.32 2.03 15.53
C THR A 95 6.39 0.93 16.01
N PHE A 96 6.69 -0.32 15.63
CA PHE A 96 6.10 -1.53 16.19
C PHE A 96 6.98 -2.02 17.34
N TYR A 97 6.36 -2.29 18.49
CA TYR A 97 7.04 -2.75 19.69
C TYR A 97 6.85 -4.26 19.91
N PRO A 98 7.75 -4.89 20.70
CA PRO A 98 7.68 -6.31 21.03
C PRO A 98 6.39 -6.79 21.72
N ASP A 99 5.65 -5.86 22.34
CA ASP A 99 4.37 -6.13 23.00
C ASP A 99 3.18 -6.08 22.01
N GLY A 100 3.45 -5.88 20.71
CA GLY A 100 2.47 -5.77 19.65
C GLY A 100 1.86 -4.37 19.50
N ASN A 101 2.20 -3.42 20.37
CA ASN A 101 1.71 -2.05 20.28
C ASN A 101 2.50 -1.23 19.25
N THR A 102 1.92 -0.11 18.85
CA THR A 102 2.60 0.93 18.06
C THR A 102 2.78 2.21 18.87
N ASN A 103 3.83 2.98 18.57
CA ASN A 103 4.09 4.25 19.27
C ASN A 103 3.09 5.37 18.94
N ARG A 104 2.40 5.26 17.79
CA ARG A 104 1.52 6.29 17.24
C ARG A 104 0.27 5.65 16.64
N PHE A 105 -0.78 6.47 16.57
CA PHE A 105 -2.02 6.22 15.84
C PHE A 105 -2.20 7.33 14.80
N GLY A 106 -3.04 7.10 13.80
CA GLY A 106 -3.27 8.08 12.74
C GLY A 106 -3.40 7.43 11.38
N ARG A 107 -3.22 8.24 10.33
CA ARG A 107 -3.43 7.78 8.95
C ARG A 107 -2.26 8.05 8.02
N VAL A 108 -2.07 7.13 7.10
CA VAL A 108 -1.21 7.26 5.93
C VAL A 108 -2.10 7.19 4.70
N ASN A 109 -2.08 8.25 3.90
CA ASN A 109 -2.91 8.36 2.71
C ASN A 109 -2.11 7.94 1.48
N PHE A 110 -2.73 7.11 0.66
CA PHE A 110 -2.28 6.70 -0.66
C PHE A 110 -3.29 7.19 -1.69
N LYS A 111 -2.81 7.62 -2.86
CA LYS A 111 -3.63 8.05 -4.00
C LYS A 111 -3.40 7.12 -5.17
N MET A 112 -4.48 6.75 -5.87
CA MET A 112 -4.43 5.99 -7.11
C MET A 112 -5.42 6.59 -8.11
N GLY A 113 -4.91 7.34 -9.09
CA GLY A 113 -5.76 8.19 -9.92
C GLY A 113 -6.61 9.14 -9.08
N ASP A 114 -7.93 9.05 -9.21
CA ASP A 114 -8.89 9.83 -8.42
C ASP A 114 -9.30 9.15 -7.09
N ALA A 115 -8.96 7.87 -6.90
CA ALA A 115 -9.30 7.12 -5.69
C ALA A 115 -8.29 7.39 -4.57
N THR A 116 -8.79 7.41 -3.33
CA THR A 116 -7.95 7.61 -2.15
C THR A 116 -8.08 6.45 -1.17
N MET A 117 -6.94 5.91 -0.73
CA MET A 117 -6.88 4.84 0.26
C MET A 117 -6.23 5.35 1.55
N TYR A 118 -6.80 5.00 2.69
CA TYR A 118 -6.27 5.33 4.01
C TYR A 118 -5.86 4.06 4.74
N LEU A 119 -4.58 3.96 5.07
CA LEU A 119 -4.09 3.05 6.08
C LEU A 119 -4.25 3.73 7.45
N MET A 120 -5.07 3.14 8.30
CA MET A 120 -5.41 3.67 9.62
C MET A 120 -4.76 2.83 10.70
N PHE A 121 -3.95 3.44 11.56
CA PHE A 121 -3.45 2.85 12.80
C PHE A 121 -4.33 3.29 13.96
N GLN A 122 -4.91 2.32 14.67
CA GLN A 122 -5.79 2.55 15.80
C GLN A 122 -5.00 2.75 17.10
N ILE A 123 -5.67 3.31 18.11
CA ILE A 123 -5.12 3.41 19.46
C ILE A 123 -5.12 2.01 20.11
N GLY A 124 -3.93 1.59 20.56
CA GLY A 124 -3.70 0.36 21.30
C GLY A 124 -3.63 -0.90 20.43
N GLN A 125 -2.74 -1.81 20.81
CA GLN A 125 -2.51 -3.14 20.22
C GLN A 125 -2.05 -3.16 18.77
N GLY A 126 -1.56 -2.02 18.24
CA GLY A 126 -1.00 -1.95 16.89
C GLY A 126 -1.98 -2.35 15.79
N ARG A 127 -3.30 -2.30 16.07
CA ARG A 127 -4.34 -2.66 15.09
C ARG A 127 -4.33 -1.66 13.95
N PHE A 128 -4.47 -2.16 12.74
CA PHE A 128 -4.58 -1.36 11.54
C PHE A 128 -5.67 -1.89 10.62
N TYR A 129 -6.15 -1.04 9.71
CA TYR A 129 -7.02 -1.42 8.62
C TYR A 129 -6.81 -0.48 7.44
N VAL A 130 -7.12 -0.95 6.23
CA VAL A 130 -7.15 -0.13 5.03
C VAL A 130 -8.59 0.20 4.67
N GLN A 131 -8.86 1.47 4.37
CA GLN A 131 -10.17 1.94 3.93
C GLN A 131 -10.06 2.72 2.64
N GLU A 132 -10.98 2.48 1.72
CA GLU A 132 -11.06 3.11 0.40
C GLU A 132 -12.17 4.15 0.36
N TYR A 133 -11.95 5.22 -0.41
CA TYR A 133 -12.87 6.33 -0.64
C TYR A 133 -12.92 6.70 -2.13
#